data_AF-Q81CU9-F1
#
_entry.id   AF-Q81CU9-F1
#
_cell.length_a   1.000
_cell.length_b   1.000
_cell.length_c   1.000
_cell.angle_alpha   90.00
_cell.angle_beta   90.00
_cell.angle_gamma   90.00
#
_symmetry.space_group_name_H-M   'P 1'
#
loop_
_entity.id
_entity.type
_entity.pdbx_description
1 polymer ?
#
loop_
_entity_poly.entity_id
_entity_poly.type
_entity_poly.pdbx_seq_one_letter_code
_entity_poly.pdbx_strand_id
1 'polypeptide(L)'
;MSSVEEKFLSTVIFQFEHIKKRAEKAIDQLTERDLHWRPNSESNSIAIIIKHLSGNMHSRWTNFLTTDGEKEYRDRDGEFLDTVIEKKN
;
A
#
# COMPACT_ATOMS: atom_id res chain seq x y z
N MET A 1 -21.60 19.48 7.53
CA MET A 1 -21.41 19.25 6.09
C MET A 1 -22.81 18.99 5.51
N SER A 2 -23.02 19.08 4.20
CA SER A 2 -24.27 18.60 3.58
C SER A 2 -24.39 17.09 3.79
N SER A 3 -25.63 16.57 3.74
CA SER A 3 -25.88 15.12 3.85
C SER A 3 -25.14 14.31 2.79
N VAL A 4 -24.79 14.92 1.65
CA VAL A 4 -24.06 14.26 0.56
C VAL A 4 -22.59 14.12 0.89
N GLU A 5 -21.91 15.16 1.41
CA GLU A 5 -20.48 15.05 1.73
C GLU A 5 -20.23 14.06 2.87
N GLU A 6 -21.10 14.05 3.90
CA GLU A 6 -21.02 13.09 5.00
C GLU A 6 -21.25 11.65 4.53
N LYS A 7 -22.23 11.47 3.63
CA LYS A 7 -22.49 10.16 3.04
C LYS A 7 -21.37 9.70 2.12
N PHE A 8 -20.80 10.61 1.33
CA PHE A 8 -19.68 10.32 0.46
C PHE A 8 -18.45 9.90 1.26
N LEU A 9 -18.06 10.70 2.27
CA LEU A 9 -16.89 10.42 3.10
C LEU A 9 -17.02 9.08 3.83
N SER A 10 -18.18 8.82 4.46
CA SER A 10 -18.43 7.54 5.13
C SER A 10 -18.41 6.35 4.16
N THR A 11 -18.93 6.52 2.94
CA THR A 11 -18.89 5.48 1.90
C THR A 11 -17.46 5.18 1.45
N VAL A 12 -16.66 6.23 1.20
CA VAL A 12 -15.27 6.07 0.79
C VAL A 12 -14.46 5.36 1.89
N ILE A 13 -14.58 5.78 3.14
CA ILE A 13 -13.89 5.14 4.27
C ILE A 13 -14.26 3.66 4.36
N PHE A 14 -15.56 3.34 4.32
CA PHE A 14 -16.04 1.95 4.36
C PHE A 14 -15.45 1.11 3.22
N GLN A 15 -15.39 1.64 2.00
CA GLN A 15 -14.85 0.90 0.86
C GLN A 15 -13.34 0.70 0.97
N PHE A 16 -12.59 1.69 1.48
CA PHE A 16 -11.16 1.56 1.74
C PHE A 16 -10.87 0.48 2.78
N GLU A 17 -11.60 0.47 3.90
CA GLU A 17 -11.50 -0.57 4.93
C GLU A 17 -11.85 -1.96 4.37
N HIS A 18 -12.89 -2.05 3.54
CA HIS A 18 -13.30 -3.30 2.92
C HIS A 18 -12.24 -3.84 1.94
N ILE A 19 -11.62 -2.97 1.13
CA ILE A 19 -10.52 -3.34 0.24
C ILE A 19 -9.31 -3.82 1.06
N LYS A 20 -8.92 -3.07 2.10
CA LYS A 20 -7.83 -3.45 2.99
C LYS A 20 -8.05 -4.83 3.61
N LYS A 21 -9.22 -5.07 4.19
CA LYS A 21 -9.58 -6.36 4.81
C LYS A 21 -9.53 -7.53 3.82
N ARG A 22 -9.93 -7.31 2.56
CA ARG A 22 -9.83 -8.34 1.51
C ARG A 22 -8.38 -8.62 1.14
N ALA A 23 -7.54 -7.59 1.04
CA ALA A 23 -6.11 -7.74 0.78
C ALA A 23 -5.41 -8.48 1.92
N GLU A 24 -5.68 -8.13 3.18
CA GLU A 24 -5.15 -8.82 4.37
C GLU A 24 -5.53 -10.31 4.35
N LYS A 25 -6.81 -10.63 4.14
CA LYS A 25 -7.25 -12.04 4.01
C LYS A 25 -6.59 -12.80 2.85
N ALA A 26 -6.26 -12.12 1.75
CA ALA A 26 -5.54 -12.73 0.65
C ALA A 26 -4.08 -13.01 1.03
N ILE A 27 -3.43 -12.06 1.69
CA ILE A 27 -2.05 -12.16 2.19
C ILE A 27 -1.93 -13.23 3.29
N ASP A 28 -2.94 -13.40 4.14
CA ASP A 28 -2.96 -14.42 5.21
C ASP A 28 -2.87 -15.85 4.66
N GLN A 29 -3.34 -16.09 3.44
CA GLN A 29 -3.28 -17.39 2.77
C GLN A 29 -1.88 -17.72 2.23
N LEU A 30 -0.97 -16.75 2.18
CA LEU A 30 0.34 -16.88 1.56
C LEU A 30 1.43 -17.18 2.59
N THR A 31 2.35 -18.06 2.22
CA THR A 31 3.62 -18.22 2.94
C THR A 31 4.56 -17.07 2.61
N GLU A 32 5.64 -16.92 3.38
CA GLU A 32 6.71 -15.96 3.08
C GLU A 32 7.28 -16.16 1.68
N ARG A 33 7.52 -17.42 1.31
CA ARG A 33 8.04 -17.75 0.00
C ARG A 33 7.11 -17.26 -1.11
N ASP A 34 5.80 -17.34 -0.90
CA ASP A 34 4.82 -16.89 -1.89
C ASP A 34 4.78 -15.36 -1.99
N LEU A 35 4.97 -14.64 -0.88
CA LEU A 35 5.06 -13.17 -0.87
C LEU A 35 6.26 -12.65 -1.66
N HIS A 36 7.37 -13.36 -1.58
CA HIS A 36 8.63 -13.01 -2.25
C HIS A 36 8.79 -13.66 -3.63
N TRP A 37 7.86 -14.53 -4.04
CA TRP A 37 7.92 -15.18 -5.34
C TRP A 37 7.70 -14.18 -6.48
N ARG A 38 8.40 -14.42 -7.60
CA ARG A 38 8.22 -13.70 -8.86
C ARG A 38 8.30 -14.67 -10.05
N PRO A 39 7.49 -14.47 -11.10
CA PRO A 39 7.50 -15.34 -12.28
C PRO A 39 8.75 -15.17 -13.17
N ASN A 40 9.39 -14.00 -13.15
CA ASN A 40 10.63 -13.70 -13.89
C ASN A 40 11.36 -12.49 -13.27
N SER A 41 12.54 -12.14 -13.81
CA SER A 41 13.37 -11.02 -13.33
C SER A 41 12.70 -9.65 -13.45
N GLU A 42 11.83 -9.48 -14.44
CA GLU A 42 11.15 -8.21 -14.75
C GLU A 42 9.86 -8.00 -13.93
N SER A 43 9.49 -8.99 -13.12
CA SER A 43 8.25 -8.96 -12.32
C SER A 43 8.55 -8.64 -10.86
N ASN A 44 7.73 -7.75 -10.30
CA ASN A 44 7.73 -7.48 -8.87
C ASN A 44 7.03 -8.61 -8.10
N SER A 45 7.57 -8.93 -6.93
CA SER A 45 6.91 -9.80 -5.96
C SER A 45 5.75 -9.05 -5.27
N ILE A 46 4.89 -9.79 -4.57
CA ILE A 46 3.80 -9.20 -3.77
C ILE A 46 4.39 -8.29 -2.69
N ALA A 47 5.50 -8.71 -2.05
CA ALA A 47 6.20 -7.92 -1.05
C ALA A 47 6.67 -6.55 -1.61
N ILE A 48 7.25 -6.52 -2.81
CA ILE A 48 7.67 -5.28 -3.48
C ILE A 48 6.47 -4.38 -3.78
N ILE A 49 5.37 -4.95 -4.28
CA ILE A 49 4.16 -4.17 -4.59
C ILE A 49 3.59 -3.52 -3.31
N ILE A 50 3.53 -4.27 -2.20
CA ILE A 50 3.07 -3.74 -0.91
C ILE A 50 4.01 -2.64 -0.40
N LYS A 51 5.33 -2.84 -0.48
CA LYS A 51 6.34 -1.84 -0.09
C LYS A 51 6.16 -0.53 -0.88
N HIS A 52 6.01 -0.63 -2.20
CA HIS A 52 5.77 0.52 -3.07
C HIS A 52 4.45 1.24 -2.76
N LEU A 53 3.35 0.50 -2.61
CA LEU A 53 2.06 1.08 -2.25
C LEU A 53 2.12 1.79 -0.89
N SER A 54 2.78 1.20 0.10
CA SER A 54 2.95 1.81 1.42
C SER A 54 3.74 3.11 1.34
N GLY A 55 4.87 3.13 0.63
CA GLY A 55 5.67 4.34 0.42
C GLY A 55 4.89 5.43 -0.31
N ASN A 56 4.16 5.06 -1.37
CA ASN A 56 3.29 5.99 -2.10
C ASN A 56 2.21 6.60 -1.21
N MET A 57 1.47 5.78 -0.47
CA MET A 57 0.40 6.25 0.42
C MET A 57 0.94 7.15 1.51
N HIS A 58 2.07 6.80 2.12
CA HIS A 58 2.68 7.64 3.17
C HIS A 58 3.11 9.01 2.62
N SER A 59 3.79 9.01 1.47
CA SER A 59 4.31 10.23 0.84
C SER A 59 3.19 11.17 0.40
N ARG A 60 2.18 10.65 -0.31
CA ARG A 60 1.11 11.46 -0.90
C ARG A 60 0.08 11.93 0.13
N TRP A 61 -0.17 11.17 1.20
CA TRP A 61 -1.16 11.55 2.22
C TRP A 61 -0.55 12.38 3.37
N THR A 62 0.77 12.46 3.47
CA THR A 62 1.44 13.39 4.40
C THR A 62 1.38 14.80 3.85
N ASN A 63 0.76 15.72 4.60
CA ASN A 63 0.56 17.12 4.17
C ASN A 63 -0.17 17.22 2.81
N PHE A 64 -1.15 16.33 2.58
CA PHE A 64 -1.88 16.13 1.32
C PHE A 64 -2.45 17.42 0.68
N LEU A 65 -2.83 18.39 1.50
CA LEU A 65 -3.43 19.65 1.02
C LEU A 65 -2.42 20.79 0.87
N THR A 66 -1.17 20.61 1.31
CA THR A 66 -0.17 21.69 1.37
C THR A 66 1.14 21.36 0.66
N THR A 67 1.30 20.15 0.15
CA THR A 67 2.49 19.69 -0.59
C THR A 67 2.09 18.78 -1.75
N ASP A 68 2.93 18.69 -2.78
CA ASP A 68 2.72 17.85 -3.98
C ASP A 68 2.83 16.34 -3.71
N GLY A 69 3.31 15.97 -2.51
CA GLY A 69 3.39 14.61 -2.04
C GLY A 69 4.63 13.84 -2.52
N GLU A 70 5.59 14.49 -3.17
CA GLU A 70 6.97 13.97 -3.23
C GLU A 70 7.74 14.49 -2.01
N LYS A 71 8.54 13.62 -1.40
CA LYS A 71 9.20 13.89 -0.12
C LYS A 71 10.67 13.60 -0.26
N GLU A 72 11.52 14.48 0.26
CA GLU A 72 12.99 14.30 0.21
C GLU A 72 13.45 13.00 0.88
N TYR A 73 12.68 12.52 1.86
CA TYR A 73 12.96 11.25 2.55
C TYR A 73 12.49 10.00 1.79
N ARG A 74 11.75 10.14 0.67
CA ARG A 74 11.21 9.00 -0.07
C ARG A 74 12.23 8.50 -1.08
N ASP A 75 12.71 7.29 -0.86
CA ASP A 75 13.50 6.54 -1.84
C ASP A 75 12.58 5.67 -2.71
N ARG A 76 12.05 6.26 -3.79
CA ARG A 76 11.13 5.56 -4.71
C ARG A 76 11.80 4.36 -5.38
N ASP A 77 13.06 4.49 -5.78
CA ASP A 77 13.73 3.41 -6.51
C ASP A 77 14.07 2.26 -5.56
N GLY A 78 14.43 2.57 -4.30
CA GLY A 78 14.60 1.58 -3.24
C GLY A 78 13.31 0.82 -2.86
N GLU A 79 12.12 1.37 -3.13
CA GLU A 79 10.83 0.65 -2.94
C GLU A 79 10.74 -0.62 -3.82
N PHE A 80 11.52 -0.73 -4.90
CA PHE A 80 11.57 -1.89 -5.79
C PHE A 80 12.65 -2.92 -5.43
N LEU A 81 13.39 -2.69 -4.34
CA LEU A 81 14.33 -3.67 -3.80
C LEU A 81 13.65 -4.57 -2.78
N ASP A 82 13.86 -5.88 -2.93
CA ASP A 82 13.32 -6.89 -2.04
C ASP A 82 14.11 -6.94 -0.71
N THR A 83 13.75 -6.02 0.19
CA THR A 83 14.39 -5.84 1.50
C THR A 83 13.43 -6.13 2.65
N VAL A 84 12.22 -6.62 2.36
CA VAL A 84 11.26 -7.01 3.39
C VAL A 84 11.72 -8.36 3.91
N ILE A 85 12.08 -8.44 5.19
CA ILE A 85 12.76 -9.64 5.71
C ILE A 85 11.74 -10.66 6.24
N GLU A 86 10.62 -10.20 6.80
CA GLU A 86 9.64 -11.07 7.48
C GLU A 86 8.21 -10.47 7.41
N LYS A 87 7.21 -11.31 7.21
CA LYS A 87 5.79 -11.04 7.47
C LYS A 87 5.62 -10.91 8.98
N LYS A 88 5.37 -9.69 9.43
CA LYS A 88 4.94 -9.45 10.82
C LYS A 88 3.53 -10.02 10.99
N ASN A 89 3.40 -10.99 11.90
CA ASN A 89 2.13 -11.50 12.40
C ASN A 89 1.41 -10.45 13.25
#